data_AF-A0A434NMY0-F1
#
_entry.id   AF-A0A434NMY0-F1
#
_cell.length_a   1.000
_cell.length_b   1.000
_cell.length_c   1.000
_cell.angle_alpha   90.00
_cell.angle_beta   90.00
_cell.angle_gamma   90.00
#
_symmetry.space_group_name_H-M   'P 1'
#
loop_
_entity.id
_entity.type
_entity.pdbx_description
1 polymer ?
#
loop_
_entity_poly.entity_id
_entity_poly.type
_entity_poly.pdbx_seq_one_letter_code
_entity_poly.pdbx_strand_id
1 'polypeptide(L)' 'MDDHRADVAIIMGSQSDWATMRHAAETLEALGIPHKRLIVSAHRTPD' A
#
# COMPACT_ATOMS: atom_id res chain seq x y z
N MET A 1 -14.12 4.67 -19.21
CA MET A 1 -12.74 4.65 -18.72
C MET A 1 -12.81 3.93 -17.40
N ASP A 2 -12.48 2.63 -17.41
CA ASP A 2 -12.46 1.84 -16.17
C ASP A 2 -11.48 2.49 -15.22
N ASP A 3 -12.02 3.20 -14.23
CA ASP A 3 -11.30 3.53 -13.01
C ASP A 3 -10.91 2.19 -12.40
N HIS A 4 -9.71 1.70 -12.73
CA HIS A 4 -9.09 0.58 -12.04
C HIS A 4 -8.83 1.05 -10.61
N ARG A 5 -9.91 1.05 -9.81
CA ARG A 5 -9.83 1.07 -8.36
C ARG A 5 -8.89 -0.08 -8.01
N ALA A 6 -7.69 0.26 -7.58
CA ALA A 6 -6.87 -0.68 -6.84
C ALA A 6 -7.71 -1.10 -5.61
N ASP A 7 -8.26 -2.32 -5.66
CA ASP A 7 -9.11 -2.88 -4.60
C ASP A 7 -8.33 -3.03 -3.29
N VAL A 8 -7.00 -3.01 -3.35
CA VAL A 8 -6.10 -3.15 -2.22
C VAL A 8 -5.23 -1.91 -2.04
N ALA A 9 -5.18 -1.41 -0.80
CA ALA A 9 -4.25 -0.37 -0.39
C ALA A 9 -3.29 -0.91 0.68
N ILE A 10 -1.98 -0.81 0.43
CA ILE A 10 -0.93 -1.07 1.40
C ILE A 10 -0.63 0.24 2.11
N ILE A 11 -0.96 0.31 3.39
CA ILE A 11 -0.75 1.50 4.22
C ILE A 11 0.39 1.24 5.21
N MET A 12 1.29 2.20 5.37
CA MET A 12 2.40 2.13 6.30
C MET A 12 2.61 3.46 7.04
N GLY A 13 3.16 3.42 8.26
CA GLY A 13 3.27 4.60 9.13
C GLY A 13 4.41 5.55 8.74
N SER A 14 5.42 5.03 8.04
CA SER A 14 6.66 5.72 7.68
C SER A 14 7.31 5.10 6.45
N GLN A 15 8.28 5.80 5.86
CA GLN A 15 9.07 5.26 4.74
C GLN A 15 9.95 4.07 5.18
N SER A 16 10.45 4.05 6.42
CA SER A 16 11.27 2.94 6.93
C SER A 16 10.52 1.62 7.00
N ASP A 17 9.19 1.66 7.16
CA ASP A 17 8.35 0.46 7.16
C ASP A 17 8.34 -0.26 5.81
N TRP A 18 8.73 0.43 4.72
CA TRP A 18 8.73 -0.13 3.37
C TRP A 18 9.59 -1.39 3.22
N ALA A 19 10.71 -1.47 3.96
CA ALA A 19 11.58 -2.64 3.93
C ALA A 19 10.81 -3.94 4.25
N THR A 20 9.81 -3.86 5.13
CA THR A 20 8.91 -4.96 5.49
C THR A 20 7.67 -4.99 4.58
N MET A 21 7.03 -3.83 4.35
CA MET A 21 5.76 -3.76 3.64
C MET A 21 5.86 -4.09 2.15
N ARG A 22 7.06 -4.03 1.55
CA ARG A 22 7.27 -4.42 0.15
C ARG A 22 6.88 -5.86 -0.16
N HIS A 23 6.96 -6.75 0.81
CA HIS A 23 6.60 -8.16 0.61
C HIS A 23 5.11 -8.34 0.30
N ALA A 24 4.25 -7.48 0.84
CA ALA A 24 2.84 -7.46 0.49
C ALA A 24 2.63 -6.99 -0.96
N ALA A 25 3.36 -5.96 -1.40
CA ALA A 25 3.32 -5.47 -2.78
C ALA A 25 3.80 -6.54 -3.78
N GLU A 26 4.96 -7.13 -3.51
CA GLU A 26 5.54 -8.22 -4.32
C GLU A 26 4.57 -9.40 -4.44
N THR A 27 3.87 -9.75 -3.36
CA THR A 27 2.86 -10.83 -3.37
C THR A 27 1.65 -10.46 -4.24
N LEU A 28 1.13 -9.24 -4.13
CA LEU A 28 -0.01 -8.79 -4.94
C LEU A 28 0.36 -8.68 -6.42
N GLU A 29 1.58 -8.22 -6.74
CA GLU A 29 2.11 -8.19 -8.10
C GLU A 29 2.20 -9.60 -8.71
N ALA A 30 2.73 -10.57 -7.95
CA ALA A 30 2.83 -11.97 -8.39
C ALA A 30 1.45 -12.61 -8.65
N LEU A 31 0.42 -12.15 -7.95
CA LEU A 31 -0.98 -12.58 -8.13
C LEU A 31 -1.73 -11.77 -9.20
N GLY A 32 -1.11 -10.74 -9.78
CA GLY A 32 -1.75 -9.85 -10.75
C GLY A 32 -2.85 -8.98 -10.14
N ILE A 33 -2.82 -8.72 -8.84
CA ILE A 33 -3.81 -7.92 -8.12
C ILE A 33 -3.37 -6.44 -8.12
N PRO A 34 -4.14 -5.53 -8.73
CA PRO A 34 -3.85 -4.10 -8.70
C PRO A 34 -3.88 -3.57 -7.26
N HIS A 35 -2.84 -2.84 -6.87
CA HIS A 35 -2.73 -2.29 -5.52
C HIS A 35 -2.06 -0.91 -5.54
N LYS A 36 -2.28 -0.14 -4.46
CA LYS A 36 -1.60 1.15 -4.23
C LYS A 36 -0.87 1.14 -2.90
N ARG A 37 0.16 1.97 -2.77
CA ARG A 37 0.97 2.10 -1.55
C ARG A 37 0.88 3.51 -1.01
N LEU A 38 0.63 3.67 0.27
CA LEU A 38 0.42 4.96 0.93
C LEU A 38 1.19 5.00 2.25
N ILE A 39 1.77 6.17 2.57
CA ILE A 39 2.32 6.46 3.89
C ILE A 39 1.27 7.28 4.66
N VAL A 40 0.66 6.67 5.68
CA VAL A 40 -0.36 7.28 6.53
C VAL A 40 -0.02 6.95 7.99
N SER A 41 0.22 7.97 8.80
CA SER A 41 0.66 7.79 10.18
C SER A 41 -0.48 8.12 11.13
N ALA A 42 -1.08 7.12 11.78
CA ALA A 42 -2.16 7.35 12.73
C ALA A 42 -1.79 8.35 13.85
N HIS A 43 -0.51 8.40 14.26
CA HIS A 43 -0.04 9.32 15.30
C HIS A 43 0.28 10.73 14.82
N ARG A 44 0.67 10.91 13.55
CA ARG A 44 1.13 12.22 13.02
C ARG A 44 0.11 12.89 12.12
N THR A 45 -0.77 12.11 11.51
CA THR A 45 -1.84 12.53 10.60
C THR A 45 -3.08 11.71 10.95
N PRO A 46 -3.75 12.00 12.09
CA PRO A 46 -4.92 11.25 12.56
C PRO A 46 -6.21 11.59 11.79
N ASP A 47 -6.23 12.71 11.06
CA ASP A 47 -7.37 13.19 10.26
C ASP A 47 -7.55 12.41 8.93
#